data_AF-A0A2V6ACB0-F1
#
_entry.id   AF-A0A2V6ACB0-F1
#
_cell.length_a   1.000
_cell.length_b   1.000
_cell.length_c   1.000
_cell.angle_alpha   90.00
_cell.angle_beta   90.00
_cell.angle_gamma   90.00
#
_symmetry.space_group_name_H-M   'P 1'
#
loop_
_entity.id
_entity.type
_entity.pdbx_description
1 polymer ?
#
loop_
_entity_poly.entity_id
_entity_poly.type
_entity_poly.pdbx_seq_one_letter_code
_entity_poly.pdbx_strand_id
1 'polypeptide(L)'
;MSASEQTRKELTVRGLIVGIIITLVFTAANVYFGLKAGLTFSTSIPAAVISMAILRAFRDATVQENNIVQTVASAAGTLSSIIFVLPGLIMIGWWTGFPFWISFAICALGGILGVMYSIPLRRALVTTSDLPYPEGVACAEVLKVGSSGDAEHAADIEHGRAGLLAVLWGSIVSAVFAVIVATQVFASDVAQTFRIGRKGAVSGYDFSLSFALLAIGHLVGLSVGIAMLIGTLIGWGWGVPHYSSLVPDLTSSAAALAQTAWSHKVRFLGAGAIGVSAIWTLLKLVKPVASGLAGAMAASRARKAGKA
;
A
#
# COMPACT_ATOMS: atom_id res chain seq x y z
N MET A 1 14.06 14.02 41.48
CA MET A 1 15.08 12.97 41.66
C MET A 1 15.27 12.32 40.30
N SER A 2 16.41 12.62 39.66
CA SER A 2 16.72 12.26 38.27
C SER A 2 16.81 10.75 38.13
N ALA A 3 15.81 10.13 37.49
CA ALA A 3 15.96 8.79 36.97
C ALA A 3 17.00 8.85 35.86
N SER A 4 18.13 8.18 36.08
CA SER A 4 19.21 8.01 35.11
C SER A 4 18.66 7.84 33.70
N GLU A 5 19.06 8.70 32.77
CA GLU A 5 19.03 8.42 31.33
C GLU A 5 19.86 7.15 31.09
N GLN A 6 19.26 5.97 31.29
CA GLN A 6 19.71 4.79 30.60
C GLN A 6 19.56 5.14 29.13
N THR A 7 20.69 5.30 28.44
CA THR A 7 20.78 5.52 27.00
C THR A 7 20.09 4.35 26.31
N ARG A 8 18.76 4.42 26.16
CA ARG A 8 17.98 3.47 25.38
C ARG A 8 18.52 3.59 23.96
N LYS A 9 19.11 2.52 23.44
CA LYS A 9 19.61 2.45 22.06
C LYS A 9 18.40 2.39 21.13
N GLU A 10 17.79 3.53 20.86
CA GLU A 10 16.65 3.64 19.93
C GLU A 10 17.16 3.59 18.49
N LEU A 11 18.20 4.36 18.17
CA LEU A 11 18.82 4.40 16.86
C LEU A 11 20.11 3.55 16.87
N THR A 12 20.10 2.45 16.12
CA THR A 12 21.28 1.60 15.92
C THR A 12 21.61 1.49 14.43
N VAL A 13 22.89 1.36 14.10
CA VAL A 13 23.33 1.14 12.71
C VAL A 13 22.74 -0.18 12.17
N ARG A 14 22.68 -1.23 13.00
CA ARG A 14 22.11 -2.53 12.62
C ARG A 14 20.61 -2.43 12.33
N GLY A 15 19.83 -1.75 13.17
CA GLY A 15 18.40 -1.52 12.96
C GLY A 15 18.17 -0.68 11.70
N LEU A 16 19.00 0.33 11.46
CA LEU A 16 18.92 1.12 10.22
C LEU A 16 19.17 0.26 8.97
N ILE A 17 20.19 -0.60 8.97
CA ILE A 17 20.48 -1.50 7.85
C ILE A 17 19.32 -2.47 7.61
N VAL A 18 18.79 -3.10 8.67
CA VAL A 18 17.64 -4.00 8.57
C VAL A 18 16.43 -3.26 8.02
N GLY A 19 16.16 -2.04 8.51
CA GLY A 19 15.11 -1.17 8.00
C GLY A 19 15.26 -0.89 6.51
N ILE A 20 16.44 -0.47 6.05
CA ILE A 20 16.70 -0.18 4.64
C ILE A 20 16.45 -1.41 3.76
N ILE A 21 16.93 -2.59 4.17
CA ILE A 21 16.73 -3.83 3.40
C ILE A 21 15.24 -4.16 3.29
N ILE A 22 14.52 -4.11 4.41
CA ILE A 22 13.08 -4.36 4.45
C ILE A 22 12.35 -3.33 3.56
N THR A 23 12.68 -2.05 3.67
CA THR A 23 12.10 -0.99 2.84
C THR A 23 12.30 -1.26 1.36
N LEU A 24 13.50 -1.61 0.92
CA LEU A 24 13.78 -1.90 -0.49
C LEU A 24 12.92 -3.05 -1.03
N VAL A 25 12.82 -4.14 -0.29
CA VAL A 25 12.01 -5.31 -0.67
C VAL A 25 10.53 -4.94 -0.76
N PHE A 26 10.01 -4.26 0.26
CA PHE A 26 8.58 -3.88 0.28
C PHE A 26 8.24 -2.78 -0.72
N THR A 27 9.17 -1.87 -1.03
CA THR A 27 8.98 -0.89 -2.11
C THR A 27 8.90 -1.60 -3.45
N ALA A 28 9.79 -2.56 -3.72
CA ALA A 28 9.72 -3.35 -4.96
C ALA A 28 8.39 -4.12 -5.08
N ALA A 29 7.94 -4.75 -3.98
CA ALA A 29 6.66 -5.44 -3.93
C ALA A 29 5.49 -4.47 -4.20
N ASN A 30 5.44 -3.34 -3.49
CA ASN A 30 4.37 -2.34 -3.69
C ASN A 30 4.39 -1.72 -5.08
N VAL A 31 5.56 -1.52 -5.69
CA VAL A 31 5.65 -1.05 -7.08
C VAL A 31 5.09 -2.10 -8.05
N TYR A 32 5.46 -3.38 -7.87
CA TYR A 32 4.95 -4.47 -8.69
C TYR A 32 3.43 -4.62 -8.59
N PHE A 33 2.89 -4.72 -7.37
CA PHE A 33 1.45 -4.87 -7.16
C PHE A 33 0.68 -3.60 -7.51
N GLY A 34 1.27 -2.44 -7.26
CA GLY A 34 0.70 -1.18 -7.65
C GLY A 34 0.56 -1.02 -9.17
N LEU A 35 1.55 -1.47 -9.94
CA LEU A 35 1.47 -1.45 -11.42
C LEU A 35 0.61 -2.59 -11.99
N LYS A 36 0.64 -3.78 -11.38
CA LYS A 36 -0.08 -4.96 -11.89
C LYS A 36 -1.54 -5.00 -11.47
N ALA A 37 -1.82 -4.73 -10.19
CA ALA A 37 -3.14 -4.86 -9.57
C ALA A 37 -3.78 -3.50 -9.24
N GLY A 38 -3.04 -2.40 -9.36
CA GLY A 38 -3.55 -1.07 -8.98
C GLY A 38 -3.69 -0.85 -7.48
N LEU A 39 -3.17 -1.77 -6.66
CA LEU A 39 -3.31 -1.77 -5.20
C LEU A 39 -1.94 -1.78 -4.54
N THR A 40 -1.80 -1.01 -3.46
CA THR A 40 -0.66 -1.05 -2.55
C THR A 40 -1.15 -1.51 -1.18
N PHE A 41 -0.26 -2.07 -0.37
CA PHE A 41 -0.61 -2.55 0.97
C PHE A 41 0.34 -1.96 2.02
N SER A 42 -0.15 -1.85 3.25
CA SER A 42 0.67 -1.36 4.36
C SER A 42 1.79 -2.35 4.66
N THR A 43 3.00 -1.80 4.81
CA THR A 43 4.24 -2.54 5.08
C THR A 43 4.59 -2.56 6.57
N SER A 44 3.89 -1.77 7.40
CA SER A 44 4.28 -1.50 8.79
C SER A 44 4.18 -2.75 9.69
N ILE A 45 3.07 -3.50 9.63
CA ILE A 45 2.84 -4.68 10.47
C ILE A 45 3.78 -5.84 10.09
N PRO A 46 3.87 -6.25 8.81
CA PRO A 46 4.80 -7.31 8.42
C PRO A 46 6.26 -6.94 8.71
N ALA A 47 6.64 -5.67 8.50
CA ALA A 47 7.99 -5.21 8.80
C ALA A 47 8.32 -5.29 10.30
N ALA A 48 7.37 -4.98 11.19
CA ALA A 48 7.57 -5.13 12.62
C ALA A 48 7.86 -6.59 13.00
N VAL A 49 7.07 -7.54 12.47
CA VAL A 49 7.26 -8.98 12.74
C VAL A 49 8.60 -9.50 12.21
N ILE A 50 8.97 -9.10 10.98
CA ILE A 50 10.25 -9.49 10.36
C ILE A 50 11.42 -8.87 11.12
N SER A 51 11.31 -7.60 11.52
CA SER A 51 12.32 -6.90 12.32
C SER A 51 12.59 -7.63 13.63
N MET A 52 11.55 -8.02 14.36
CA MET A 52 11.71 -8.76 15.61
C MET A 52 12.42 -10.09 15.39
N ALA A 53 12.03 -10.83 14.35
CA ALA A 53 12.64 -12.11 14.04
C ALA A 53 14.14 -11.99 13.77
N ILE A 54 14.54 -10.98 12.98
CA ILE A 54 15.94 -10.73 12.63
C ILE A 54 16.71 -10.22 13.85
N LEU A 55 16.17 -9.23 14.57
CA LEU A 55 16.83 -8.62 15.71
C LEU A 55 16.88 -9.54 16.94
N ARG A 56 16.02 -10.55 17.03
CA ARG A 56 16.04 -11.57 18.10
C ARG A 56 17.30 -12.44 18.09
N ALA A 57 18.04 -12.49 16.97
CA ALA A 57 19.37 -13.10 16.93
C ALA A 57 20.41 -12.31 17.76
N PHE A 58 20.10 -11.07 18.15
CA PHE A 58 20.97 -10.19 18.94
C PHE A 58 20.41 -10.03 20.36
N ARG A 59 21.26 -10.28 21.37
CA ARG A 59 20.86 -10.25 22.79
C ARG A 59 20.49 -8.86 23.33
N ASP A 60 20.89 -7.80 22.63
CA ASP A 60 20.68 -6.41 23.04
C ASP A 60 19.57 -5.69 22.25
N ALA A 61 18.67 -6.43 21.59
CA ALA A 61 17.61 -5.83 20.79
C ALA A 61 16.52 -5.22 21.69
N THR A 62 16.12 -3.99 21.39
CA THR A 62 15.09 -3.27 22.17
C THR A 62 13.80 -3.07 21.38
N VAL A 63 12.70 -2.78 22.07
CA VAL A 63 11.42 -2.40 21.44
C VAL A 63 11.57 -1.15 20.60
N GLN A 64 12.35 -0.18 21.10
CA GLN A 64 12.59 1.10 20.44
C GLN A 64 13.37 0.91 19.14
N GLU A 65 14.36 0.00 19.13
CA GLU A 65 15.11 -0.34 17.93
C GLU A 65 14.20 -0.97 16.85
N ASN A 66 13.32 -1.90 17.23
CA ASN A 66 12.32 -2.46 16.32
C ASN A 66 11.33 -1.40 15.81
N ASN A 67 10.95 -0.44 16.66
CA ASN A 67 10.11 0.68 16.26
C ASN A 67 10.79 1.58 15.21
N ILE A 68 12.11 1.79 15.31
CA ILE A 68 12.87 2.50 14.26
C ILE A 68 12.85 1.71 12.96
N VAL A 69 13.10 0.40 12.99
CA VAL A 69 13.05 -0.46 11.79
C VAL A 69 11.67 -0.37 11.13
N GLN A 70 10.59 -0.50 11.92
CA GLN A 70 9.22 -0.36 11.44
C GLN A 70 8.97 1.02 10.82
N THR A 71 9.45 2.08 11.46
CA THR A 71 9.28 3.46 10.97
C THR A 71 9.95 3.65 9.61
N VAL A 72 11.19 3.13 9.45
CA VAL A 72 11.91 3.14 8.17
C VAL A 72 11.17 2.30 7.11
N ALA A 73 10.65 1.14 7.49
CA ALA A 73 9.90 0.25 6.61
C ALA A 73 8.53 0.80 6.18
N SER A 74 7.89 1.62 7.01
CA SER A 74 6.61 2.27 6.70
C SER A 74 6.74 3.27 5.53
N ALA A 75 7.93 3.85 5.34
CA ALA A 75 8.22 4.71 4.18
C ALA A 75 8.12 3.97 2.84
N ALA A 76 8.22 2.63 2.83
CA ALA A 76 8.15 1.84 1.59
C ALA A 76 6.84 2.06 0.83
N GLY A 77 5.71 2.10 1.55
CA GLY A 77 4.39 2.32 0.96
C GLY A 77 4.25 3.73 0.38
N THR A 78 4.65 4.75 1.13
CA THR A 78 4.52 6.15 0.67
C THR A 78 5.40 6.44 -0.54
N LEU A 79 6.66 5.98 -0.54
CA LEU A 79 7.59 6.13 -1.65
C LEU A 79 7.12 5.39 -2.91
N SER A 80 6.44 4.25 -2.76
CA SER A 80 5.91 3.50 -3.90
C SER A 80 4.80 4.23 -4.67
N SER A 81 4.16 5.26 -4.10
CA SER A 81 3.10 6.05 -4.75
C SER A 81 3.54 6.71 -6.07
N ILE A 82 4.84 6.76 -6.32
CA ILE A 82 5.41 7.22 -7.59
C ILE A 82 4.87 6.44 -8.81
N ILE A 83 4.41 5.20 -8.61
CA ILE A 83 3.72 4.39 -9.63
C ILE A 83 2.51 5.06 -10.26
N PHE A 84 1.89 6.04 -9.60
CA PHE A 84 0.73 6.75 -10.13
C PHE A 84 1.13 7.95 -11.00
N VAL A 85 2.33 8.50 -10.77
CA VAL A 85 2.82 9.71 -11.43
C VAL A 85 3.62 9.34 -12.68
N LEU A 86 4.57 8.43 -12.53
CA LEU A 86 5.56 8.09 -13.56
C LEU A 86 4.93 7.52 -14.84
N PRO A 87 4.06 6.50 -14.79
CA PRO A 87 3.32 6.04 -15.96
C PRO A 87 2.42 7.14 -16.56
N GLY A 88 1.85 8.01 -15.73
CA GLY A 88 1.03 9.14 -16.19
C GLY A 88 1.79 10.10 -17.09
N LEU A 89 3.05 10.42 -16.75
CA LEU A 89 3.91 11.28 -17.57
C LEU A 89 4.22 10.67 -18.95
N ILE A 90 4.38 9.34 -19.01
CA ILE A 90 4.58 8.62 -20.27
C ILE A 90 3.27 8.59 -21.08
N MET A 91 2.13 8.34 -20.44
CA MET A 91 0.83 8.28 -21.11
C MET A 91 0.44 9.63 -21.74
N ILE A 92 0.85 10.75 -21.16
CA ILE A 92 0.65 12.10 -21.71
C ILE A 92 1.62 12.39 -22.88
N GLY A 93 2.63 11.54 -23.08
CA GLY A 93 3.64 11.70 -24.13
C GLY A 93 4.75 12.68 -23.77
N TRP A 94 4.85 13.10 -22.50
CA TRP A 94 5.87 14.05 -22.06
C TRP A 94 7.25 13.37 -21.92
N TRP A 95 7.26 12.08 -21.57
CA TRP A 95 8.46 11.25 -21.52
C TRP A 95 8.36 10.07 -22.51
N THR A 96 9.46 9.79 -23.22
CA THR A 96 9.59 8.64 -24.14
C THR A 96 10.25 7.42 -23.48
N GLY A 97 10.40 7.44 -22.15
CA GLY A 97 11.00 6.39 -21.33
C GLY A 97 11.10 6.81 -19.86
N PHE A 98 11.95 6.13 -19.08
CA PHE A 98 12.24 6.50 -17.69
C PHE A 98 13.67 7.03 -17.54
N PRO A 99 13.90 8.35 -17.69
CA PRO A 99 15.21 8.93 -17.43
C PRO A 99 15.59 8.71 -15.95
N PHE A 100 16.58 7.84 -15.72
CA PHE A 100 16.94 7.39 -14.38
C PHE A 100 17.25 8.55 -13.43
N TRP A 101 18.13 9.47 -13.84
CA TRP A 101 18.57 10.57 -12.98
C TRP A 101 17.46 11.56 -12.66
N ILE A 102 16.57 11.84 -13.61
CA ILE A 102 15.43 12.73 -13.39
C ILE A 102 14.41 12.05 -12.48
N SER A 103 14.11 10.77 -12.73
CA SER A 103 13.20 9.98 -11.89
C SER A 103 13.74 9.84 -10.47
N PHE A 104 15.05 9.59 -10.33
CA PHE A 104 15.75 9.54 -9.06
C PHE A 104 15.67 10.88 -8.33
N ALA A 105 15.95 12.00 -9.01
CA ALA A 105 15.86 13.33 -8.41
C ALA A 105 14.44 13.66 -7.94
N ILE A 106 13.41 13.31 -8.73
CA ILE A 106 12.01 13.49 -8.35
C ILE A 106 11.67 12.65 -7.11
N CYS A 107 12.07 11.38 -7.08
CA CYS A 107 11.83 10.50 -5.94
C CYS A 107 12.59 10.97 -4.69
N ALA A 108 13.85 11.37 -4.84
CA ALA A 108 14.68 11.87 -3.75
C ALA A 108 14.13 13.17 -3.17
N LEU A 109 13.77 14.13 -4.02
CA LEU A 109 13.18 15.39 -3.60
C LEU A 109 11.80 15.18 -2.96
N GLY A 110 10.97 14.30 -3.53
CA GLY A 110 9.68 13.92 -2.95
C GLY A 110 9.83 13.25 -1.58
N GLY A 111 10.80 12.35 -1.42
CA GLY A 111 11.12 11.73 -0.14
C GLY A 111 11.59 12.73 0.91
N ILE A 112 12.53 13.62 0.55
CA ILE A 112 13.03 14.68 1.42
C ILE A 112 11.88 15.60 1.86
N LEU A 113 11.07 16.07 0.91
CA LEU A 113 9.90 16.90 1.21
C LEU A 113 8.92 16.17 2.14
N GLY A 114 8.65 14.89 1.91
CA GLY A 114 7.79 14.06 2.77
C GLY A 114 8.29 14.02 4.22
N VAL A 115 9.59 13.78 4.42
CA VAL A 115 10.21 13.82 5.76
C VAL A 115 10.11 15.22 6.37
N MET A 116 10.36 16.27 5.60
CA MET A 116 10.29 17.66 6.07
C MET A 116 8.88 18.06 6.51
N TYR A 117 7.86 17.63 5.75
CA TYR A 117 6.46 17.87 6.03
C TYR A 117 5.90 17.01 7.18
N SER A 118 6.55 15.91 7.55
CA SER A 118 6.11 15.07 8.69
C SER A 118 6.05 15.85 10.02
N ILE A 119 6.97 16.80 10.24
CA ILE A 119 7.07 17.59 11.46
C ILE A 119 5.81 18.46 11.68
N PRO A 120 5.40 19.34 10.74
CA PRO A 120 4.19 20.13 10.91
C PRO A 120 2.91 19.28 10.87
N LEU A 121 2.86 18.26 10.01
CA LEU A 121 1.67 17.40 9.88
C LEU A 121 1.42 16.56 11.13
N ARG A 122 2.47 16.10 11.83
CA ARG A 122 2.32 15.38 13.10
C ARG A 122 1.51 16.20 14.11
N ARG A 123 1.72 17.52 14.17
CA ARG A 123 0.97 18.35 15.11
C ARG A 123 -0.51 18.45 14.72
N ALA A 124 -0.76 18.66 13.42
CA ALA A 124 -2.10 18.83 12.88
C ALA A 124 -2.95 17.55 12.95
N LEU A 125 -2.33 16.40 12.66
CA LEU A 125 -3.03 15.13 12.46
C LEU A 125 -3.00 14.20 13.68
N VAL A 126 -2.03 14.37 14.59
CA VAL A 126 -1.88 13.47 15.76
C VAL A 126 -2.21 14.20 17.05
N THR A 127 -1.66 15.40 17.27
CA THR A 127 -1.80 16.06 18.59
C THR A 127 -3.05 16.92 18.75
N THR A 128 -3.67 17.33 17.65
CA THR A 128 -4.80 18.30 17.67
C THR A 128 -6.01 17.76 16.91
N SER A 129 -6.04 16.47 16.61
CA SER A 129 -7.11 15.83 15.86
C SER A 129 -7.55 14.55 16.57
N ASP A 130 -8.86 14.34 16.67
CA ASP A 130 -9.47 13.14 17.25
C ASP A 130 -9.54 11.97 16.24
N LEU A 131 -8.64 11.95 15.25
CA LEU A 131 -8.59 10.88 14.26
C LEU A 131 -8.08 9.59 14.93
N PRO A 132 -8.81 8.46 14.80
CA PRO A 132 -8.34 7.19 15.33
C PRO A 132 -7.04 6.77 14.64
N TYR A 133 -6.13 6.16 15.41
CA TYR A 133 -4.80 5.74 14.96
C TYR A 133 -4.66 4.20 14.89
N PRO A 134 -5.54 3.49 14.16
CA PRO A 134 -5.69 2.04 14.29
C PRO A 134 -4.44 1.26 13.88
N GLU A 135 -3.78 1.66 12.79
CA GLU A 135 -2.59 0.97 12.28
C GLU A 135 -1.39 1.15 13.22
N GLY A 136 -1.16 2.37 13.72
CA GLY A 136 -0.08 2.65 14.65
C GLY A 136 -0.27 1.95 15.99
N VAL A 137 -1.51 1.87 16.49
CA VAL A 137 -1.86 1.10 17.70
C VAL A 137 -1.63 -0.40 17.47
N ALA A 138 -2.06 -0.95 16.34
CA ALA A 138 -1.83 -2.36 16.02
C ALA A 138 -0.34 -2.69 15.92
N CYS A 139 0.46 -1.84 15.26
CA CYS A 139 1.91 -2.03 15.18
C CYS A 139 2.57 -1.96 16.56
N ALA A 140 2.16 -0.99 17.40
CA ALA A 140 2.67 -0.86 18.75
C ALA A 140 2.34 -2.11 19.59
N GLU A 141 1.15 -2.68 19.42
CA GLU A 141 0.75 -3.89 20.14
C GLU A 141 1.55 -5.12 19.70
N VAL A 142 1.77 -5.27 18.39
CA VAL A 142 2.68 -6.31 17.86
C VAL A 142 4.09 -6.12 18.41
N LEU A 143 4.61 -4.88 18.44
CA LEU A 143 5.92 -4.54 19.02
C LEU A 143 6.02 -4.88 20.51
N LYS A 144 4.98 -4.58 21.30
CA LYS A 144 4.96 -4.93 22.73
C LYS A 144 4.96 -6.43 22.94
N VAL A 145 4.00 -7.14 22.34
CA VAL A 145 3.84 -8.61 22.49
C VAL A 145 5.12 -9.34 22.05
N GLY A 146 5.76 -8.89 20.97
CA GLY A 146 7.00 -9.51 20.49
C GLY A 146 8.27 -9.13 21.27
N SER A 147 8.20 -8.14 22.16
CA SER A 147 9.36 -7.62 22.92
C SER A 147 9.33 -7.94 24.42
N SER A 148 8.21 -8.47 24.94
CA SER A 148 8.09 -8.98 26.31
C SER A 148 9.04 -10.17 26.51
N GLY A 149 10.31 -9.86 26.71
CA GLY A 149 11.40 -10.78 27.05
C GLY A 149 11.67 -10.83 28.55
N ASP A 150 10.86 -10.15 29.39
CA ASP A 150 10.89 -10.38 30.82
C ASP A 150 10.25 -11.75 31.09
N ALA A 151 10.98 -12.59 31.83
CA ALA A 151 10.77 -14.03 32.02
C ALA A 151 9.43 -14.45 32.66
N GLU A 152 8.46 -13.54 32.77
CA GLU A 152 7.22 -13.76 33.50
C GLU A 152 6.07 -14.27 32.61
N HIS A 153 6.10 -14.08 31.28
CA HIS A 153 4.98 -14.47 30.39
C HIS A 153 5.44 -15.30 29.17
N ALA A 154 5.60 -16.61 29.37
CA ALA A 154 5.95 -17.57 28.31
C ALA A 154 4.92 -17.64 27.15
N ALA A 155 3.69 -17.19 27.38
CA ALA A 155 2.62 -17.14 26.37
C ALA A 155 2.88 -16.09 25.26
N ASP A 156 3.58 -14.99 25.57
CA ASP A 156 3.84 -13.91 24.60
C ASP A 156 4.97 -14.28 23.62
N ILE A 157 5.91 -15.11 24.08
CA ILE A 157 7.02 -15.64 23.28
C ILE A 157 6.52 -16.55 22.15
N GLU A 158 5.43 -17.29 22.40
CA GLU A 158 4.81 -18.17 21.43
C GLU A 158 4.15 -17.39 20.28
N HIS A 159 3.54 -16.24 20.57
CA HIS A 159 2.89 -15.39 19.58
C HIS A 159 3.87 -14.72 18.61
N GLY A 160 5.02 -14.23 19.10
CA GLY A 160 6.07 -13.69 18.21
C GLY A 160 6.68 -14.75 17.29
N ARG A 161 6.82 -15.99 17.79
CA ARG A 161 7.28 -17.14 16.99
C ARG A 161 6.22 -17.59 15.98
N ALA A 162 4.96 -17.59 16.37
CA ALA A 162 3.83 -17.91 15.50
C ALA A 162 3.72 -16.91 14.34
N GLY A 163 3.87 -15.60 14.61
CA GLY A 163 3.88 -14.56 13.58
C GLY A 163 5.02 -14.75 12.57
N LEU A 164 6.24 -15.03 13.04
CA LEU A 164 7.37 -15.34 12.17
C LEU A 164 7.14 -16.62 11.35
N LEU A 165 6.68 -17.70 11.99
CA LEU A 165 6.37 -18.96 11.32
C LEU A 165 5.29 -18.78 10.27
N ALA A 166 4.27 -17.96 10.53
CA ALA A 166 3.24 -17.62 9.55
C ALA A 166 3.82 -16.87 8.34
N VAL A 167 4.72 -15.91 8.55
CA VAL A 167 5.42 -15.21 7.45
C VAL A 167 6.29 -16.18 6.66
N LEU A 168 7.05 -17.05 7.32
CA LEU A 168 7.93 -18.04 6.69
C LEU A 168 7.14 -19.06 5.87
N TRP A 169 6.17 -19.73 6.49
CA TRP A 169 5.33 -20.72 5.81
C TRP A 169 4.49 -20.07 4.71
N GLY A 170 3.91 -18.89 4.95
CA GLY A 170 3.17 -18.15 3.94
C GLY A 170 4.05 -17.79 2.74
N SER A 171 5.30 -17.38 2.98
CA SER A 171 6.26 -17.06 1.91
C SER A 171 6.67 -18.30 1.11
N ILE A 172 6.91 -19.44 1.78
CA ILE A 172 7.23 -20.71 1.12
C ILE A 172 6.05 -21.22 0.29
N VAL A 173 4.85 -21.26 0.86
CA VAL A 173 3.63 -21.69 0.17
C VAL A 173 3.34 -20.80 -1.04
N SER A 174 3.48 -19.47 -0.88
CA SER A 174 3.32 -18.52 -1.97
C SER A 174 4.36 -18.71 -3.08
N ALA A 175 5.62 -18.96 -2.73
CA ALA A 175 6.69 -19.23 -3.69
C ALA A 175 6.47 -20.53 -4.46
N VAL A 176 6.10 -21.61 -3.77
CA VAL A 176 5.77 -22.90 -4.39
C VAL A 176 4.59 -22.76 -5.35
N PHE A 177 3.53 -22.05 -4.93
CA PHE A 177 2.40 -21.78 -5.80
C PHE A 177 2.77 -20.93 -7.02
N ALA A 178 3.60 -19.90 -6.84
CA ALA A 178 4.08 -19.08 -7.94
C ALA A 178 4.86 -19.92 -8.97
N VAL A 179 5.68 -20.88 -8.53
CA VAL A 179 6.38 -21.83 -9.40
C VAL A 179 5.40 -22.76 -10.12
N ILE A 180 4.39 -23.29 -9.42
CA ILE A 180 3.37 -24.16 -10.03
C ILE A 180 2.57 -23.43 -11.11
N VAL A 181 2.15 -22.19 -10.84
CA VAL A 181 1.44 -21.33 -11.80
C VAL A 181 2.35 -20.94 -12.98
N ALA A 182 3.61 -20.60 -12.71
CA ALA A 182 4.58 -20.25 -13.76
C ALA A 182 4.90 -21.44 -14.67
N THR A 183 4.83 -22.68 -14.14
CA THR A 183 5.04 -23.91 -14.92
C THR A 183 3.77 -24.32 -15.70
N GLN A 184 2.66 -23.56 -15.59
CA GLN A 184 1.38 -23.81 -16.29
C GLN A 184 0.81 -25.23 -16.06
N VAL A 185 1.16 -25.86 -14.93
CA VAL A 185 0.66 -27.20 -14.56
C VAL A 185 -0.82 -27.14 -14.14
N PHE A 186 -1.29 -25.97 -13.72
CA PHE A 186 -2.69 -25.65 -13.48
C PHE A 186 -3.07 -24.38 -14.27
N ALA A 187 -4.26 -24.36 -14.86
CA ALA A 187 -4.83 -23.13 -15.39
C ALA A 187 -5.09 -22.18 -14.22
N SER A 188 -4.30 -21.10 -14.12
CA SER A 188 -4.43 -20.06 -13.10
C SER A 188 -5.66 -19.19 -13.27
N ASP A 189 -6.25 -19.21 -14.47
CA ASP A 189 -7.25 -18.26 -14.91
C ASP A 189 -8.39 -18.97 -15.64
N VAL A 190 -9.63 -18.68 -15.24
CA VAL A 190 -10.83 -19.04 -16.00
C VAL A 190 -11.44 -17.76 -16.53
N ALA A 191 -11.09 -17.45 -17.78
CA ALA A 191 -11.66 -16.33 -18.51
C ALA A 191 -12.62 -16.84 -19.59
N GLN A 192 -13.91 -16.47 -19.47
CA GLN A 192 -14.91 -16.77 -20.48
C GLN A 192 -15.66 -15.50 -20.84
N THR A 193 -15.73 -15.22 -22.14
CA THR A 193 -16.50 -14.11 -22.68
C THR A 193 -17.67 -14.67 -23.48
N PHE A 194 -18.88 -14.25 -23.16
CA PHE A 194 -20.11 -14.75 -23.77
C PHE A 194 -20.98 -13.60 -24.30
N ARG A 195 -21.66 -13.88 -25.41
CA ARG A 195 -22.64 -12.95 -26.01
C ARG A 195 -23.98 -13.11 -25.30
N ILE A 196 -24.60 -11.98 -24.94
CA ILE A 196 -25.91 -11.90 -24.31
C ILE A 196 -26.89 -11.30 -25.32
N GLY A 197 -27.84 -12.13 -25.77
CA GLY A 197 -28.97 -11.71 -26.60
C GLY A 197 -28.67 -11.49 -28.09
N ARG A 198 -29.74 -11.24 -28.86
CA ARG A 198 -29.71 -11.09 -30.33
C ARG A 198 -29.06 -9.79 -30.83
N LYS A 199 -28.82 -8.82 -29.94
CA LYS A 199 -28.23 -7.50 -30.27
C LYS A 199 -26.69 -7.46 -30.12
N GLY A 200 -26.04 -8.59 -29.84
CA GLY A 200 -24.58 -8.66 -29.80
C GLY A 200 -23.93 -8.06 -28.55
N ALA A 201 -24.68 -7.86 -27.45
CA ALA A 201 -24.09 -7.45 -26.18
C ALA A 201 -23.12 -8.53 -25.70
N VAL A 202 -22.01 -8.14 -25.09
CA VAL A 202 -20.99 -9.06 -24.60
C VAL A 202 -20.71 -8.80 -23.13
N SER A 203 -20.61 -9.86 -22.35
CA SER A 203 -20.07 -9.84 -21.00
C SER A 203 -19.07 -10.97 -20.83
N GLY A 204 -18.25 -10.92 -19.80
CA GLY A 204 -17.32 -11.97 -19.48
C GLY A 204 -16.92 -11.92 -18.02
N TYR A 205 -16.34 -13.02 -17.56
CA TYR A 205 -15.67 -13.10 -16.28
C TYR A 205 -14.23 -13.55 -16.51
N ASP A 206 -13.33 -13.03 -15.68
CA ASP A 206 -11.93 -13.42 -15.62
C ASP A 206 -11.61 -13.70 -14.16
N PHE A 207 -11.63 -14.97 -13.79
CA PHE A 207 -11.26 -15.41 -12.46
C PHE A 207 -9.80 -15.84 -12.47
N SER A 208 -8.94 -15.00 -11.90
CA SER A 208 -7.52 -15.28 -11.70
C SER A 208 -7.24 -15.70 -10.27
N LEU A 209 -6.61 -16.87 -10.09
CA LEU A 209 -6.16 -17.34 -8.78
C LEU A 209 -4.75 -16.83 -8.50
N SER A 210 -4.63 -15.88 -7.58
CA SER A 210 -3.35 -15.39 -7.09
C SER A 210 -3.36 -15.34 -5.56
N PHE A 211 -2.48 -16.11 -4.91
CA PHE A 211 -2.29 -16.00 -3.46
C PHE A 211 -1.82 -14.62 -3.03
N ALA A 212 -1.13 -13.89 -3.90
CA ALA A 212 -0.77 -12.50 -3.62
C ALA A 212 -2.00 -11.59 -3.59
N LEU A 213 -2.91 -11.70 -4.57
CA LEU A 213 -4.17 -10.94 -4.55
C LEU A 213 -5.09 -11.37 -3.40
N LEU A 214 -5.09 -12.66 -3.06
CA LEU A 214 -5.82 -13.18 -1.90
C LEU A 214 -5.29 -12.57 -0.58
N ALA A 215 -3.97 -12.55 -0.40
CA ALA A 215 -3.33 -11.96 0.76
C ALA A 215 -3.59 -10.45 0.86
N ILE A 216 -3.47 -9.72 -0.26
CA ILE A 216 -3.80 -8.29 -0.33
C ILE A 216 -5.29 -8.08 0.02
N GLY A 217 -6.20 -8.89 -0.51
CA GLY A 217 -7.62 -8.81 -0.18
C GLY A 217 -7.89 -8.98 1.32
N HIS A 218 -7.16 -9.88 1.98
CA HIS A 218 -7.25 -10.05 3.43
C HIS A 218 -6.72 -8.84 4.21
N LEU A 219 -5.67 -8.18 3.72
CA LEU A 219 -5.08 -6.98 4.35
C LEU A 219 -5.97 -5.74 4.20
N VAL A 220 -6.58 -5.55 3.04
CA VAL A 220 -7.36 -4.34 2.73
C VAL A 220 -8.79 -4.43 3.31
N GLY A 221 -9.27 -5.66 3.57
CA GLY A 221 -10.51 -5.91 4.30
C GLY A 221 -11.76 -5.90 3.43
N LEU A 222 -12.89 -6.26 4.05
CA LEU A 222 -14.14 -6.54 3.34
C LEU A 222 -14.76 -5.29 2.70
N SER A 223 -14.61 -4.12 3.33
CA SER A 223 -15.20 -2.87 2.83
C SER A 223 -14.64 -2.49 1.45
N VAL A 224 -13.33 -2.58 1.26
CA VAL A 224 -12.70 -2.30 -0.04
C VAL A 224 -12.98 -3.43 -1.03
N GLY A 225 -12.99 -4.69 -0.57
CA GLY A 225 -13.38 -5.83 -1.40
C GLY A 225 -14.79 -5.66 -2.01
N ILE A 226 -15.78 -5.23 -1.19
CA ILE A 226 -17.14 -4.95 -1.66
C ILE A 226 -17.15 -3.77 -2.64
N ALA A 227 -16.40 -2.70 -2.37
CA ALA A 227 -16.31 -1.56 -3.28
C ALA A 227 -15.74 -1.98 -4.66
N MET A 228 -14.72 -2.84 -4.68
CA MET A 228 -14.16 -3.41 -5.92
C MET A 228 -15.14 -4.33 -6.63
N LEU A 229 -15.89 -5.16 -5.88
CA LEU A 229 -16.93 -6.00 -6.46
C LEU A 229 -18.02 -5.15 -7.13
N ILE A 230 -18.48 -4.09 -6.47
CA ILE A 230 -19.44 -3.14 -7.05
C ILE A 230 -18.86 -2.49 -8.31
N GLY A 231 -17.59 -2.04 -8.28
CA GLY A 231 -16.92 -1.50 -9.46
C GLY A 231 -16.85 -2.50 -10.62
N THR A 232 -16.59 -3.76 -10.32
CA THR A 232 -16.56 -4.85 -11.31
C THR A 232 -17.94 -5.11 -11.90
N LEU A 233 -18.99 -5.12 -11.07
CA LEU A 233 -20.38 -5.25 -11.52
C LEU A 233 -20.82 -4.08 -12.40
N ILE A 234 -20.46 -2.85 -12.04
CA ILE A 234 -20.73 -1.66 -12.86
C ILE A 234 -19.99 -1.74 -14.19
N GLY A 235 -18.71 -2.14 -14.17
CA GLY A 235 -17.86 -2.21 -15.36
C GLY A 235 -18.26 -3.35 -16.30
N TRP A 236 -18.13 -4.59 -15.84
CA TRP A 236 -18.32 -5.81 -16.65
C TRP A 236 -19.76 -6.33 -16.66
N GLY A 237 -20.51 -6.11 -15.58
CA GLY A 237 -21.92 -6.51 -15.50
C GLY A 237 -22.86 -5.57 -16.26
N TRP A 238 -22.59 -4.26 -16.27
CA TRP A 238 -23.43 -3.28 -16.96
C TRP A 238 -22.71 -2.53 -18.09
N GLY A 239 -21.54 -1.95 -17.83
CA GLY A 239 -20.84 -1.07 -18.77
C GLY A 239 -20.48 -1.76 -20.08
N VAL A 240 -19.76 -2.89 -20.03
CA VAL A 240 -19.33 -3.63 -21.22
C VAL A 240 -20.54 -4.12 -22.04
N PRO A 241 -21.59 -4.76 -21.45
CA PRO A 241 -22.80 -5.14 -22.18
C PRO A 241 -23.55 -3.95 -22.79
N HIS A 242 -23.67 -2.84 -22.05
CA HIS A 242 -24.37 -1.66 -22.53
C HIS A 242 -23.65 -1.04 -23.74
N TYR A 243 -22.35 -0.78 -23.64
CA TYR A 243 -21.59 -0.16 -24.74
C TYR A 243 -21.38 -1.10 -25.94
N SER A 244 -21.26 -2.41 -25.71
CA SER A 244 -21.23 -3.38 -26.81
C SER A 244 -22.56 -3.47 -27.57
N SER A 245 -23.69 -3.32 -26.88
CA SER A 245 -25.01 -3.34 -27.54
C SER A 245 -25.29 -2.12 -28.42
N LEU A 246 -24.57 -1.02 -28.23
CA LEU A 246 -24.69 0.22 -29.02
C LEU A 246 -23.92 0.15 -30.35
N VAL A 247 -22.97 -0.79 -30.48
CA VAL A 247 -22.21 -1.06 -31.70
C VAL A 247 -22.48 -2.52 -32.09
N PRO A 248 -23.58 -2.81 -32.80
CA PRO A 248 -23.93 -4.16 -33.19
C PRO A 248 -22.97 -4.66 -34.29
N ASP A 249 -21.81 -5.16 -33.87
CA ASP A 249 -20.88 -5.90 -34.71
C ASP A 249 -20.92 -7.39 -34.31
N LEU A 250 -21.49 -8.20 -35.19
CA LEU A 250 -21.62 -9.65 -35.02
C LEU A 250 -20.44 -10.42 -35.62
N THR A 251 -19.57 -9.74 -36.38
CA THR A 251 -18.48 -10.36 -37.15
C THR A 251 -17.19 -10.52 -36.34
N SER A 252 -16.92 -9.62 -35.40
CA SER A 252 -15.77 -9.71 -34.50
C SER A 252 -15.99 -10.70 -33.36
N SER A 253 -14.93 -11.35 -32.87
CA SER A 253 -15.04 -12.27 -31.73
C SER A 253 -15.61 -11.56 -30.49
N ALA A 254 -16.39 -12.28 -29.67
CA ALA A 254 -16.96 -11.71 -28.46
C ALA A 254 -15.89 -11.08 -27.55
N ALA A 255 -14.72 -11.74 -27.42
CA ALA A 255 -13.58 -11.23 -26.66
C ALA A 255 -13.05 -9.89 -27.20
N ALA A 256 -12.90 -9.74 -28.52
CA ALA A 256 -12.42 -8.50 -29.13
C ALA A 256 -13.40 -7.34 -28.93
N LEU A 257 -14.70 -7.60 -29.09
CA LEU A 257 -15.74 -6.59 -28.89
C LEU A 257 -15.81 -6.15 -27.42
N ALA A 258 -15.71 -7.09 -26.47
CA ALA A 258 -15.67 -6.80 -25.04
C ALA A 258 -14.45 -5.94 -24.67
N GLN A 259 -13.26 -6.29 -25.15
CA GLN A 259 -12.04 -5.53 -24.90
C GLN A 259 -12.07 -4.12 -25.52
N THR A 260 -12.70 -3.97 -26.68
CA THR A 260 -12.87 -2.67 -27.34
C THR A 260 -13.82 -1.77 -26.54
N ALA A 261 -14.98 -2.30 -26.13
CA ALA A 261 -15.93 -1.57 -25.28
C ALA A 261 -15.31 -1.22 -23.91
N TRP A 262 -14.54 -2.13 -23.33
CA TRP A 262 -13.86 -1.91 -22.06
C TRP A 262 -12.82 -0.80 -22.15
N SER A 263 -11.88 -0.89 -23.11
CA SER A 263 -10.75 0.04 -23.24
C SER A 263 -11.15 1.47 -23.66
N HIS A 264 -12.13 1.61 -24.57
CA HIS A 264 -12.52 2.90 -25.11
C HIS A 264 -13.68 3.59 -24.37
N LYS A 265 -14.47 2.87 -23.56
CA LYS A 265 -15.65 3.44 -22.87
C LYS A 265 -15.58 3.21 -21.37
N VAL A 266 -15.59 1.95 -20.93
CA VAL A 266 -15.68 1.60 -19.50
C VAL A 266 -14.47 2.09 -18.71
N ARG A 267 -13.26 2.01 -19.28
CA ARG A 267 -12.03 2.49 -18.63
C ARG A 267 -12.06 3.99 -18.36
N PHE A 268 -12.66 4.79 -19.25
CA PHE A 268 -12.80 6.24 -19.06
C PHE A 268 -13.88 6.59 -18.01
N LEU A 269 -14.94 5.78 -17.91
CA LEU A 269 -15.91 5.89 -16.81
C LEU A 269 -15.22 5.68 -15.45
N GLY A 270 -14.38 4.64 -15.34
CA GLY A 270 -13.58 4.38 -14.15
C GLY A 270 -12.60 5.52 -13.84
N ALA A 271 -11.90 6.03 -14.86
CA ALA A 271 -11.00 7.17 -14.70
C ALA A 271 -11.74 8.44 -14.20
N GLY A 272 -12.97 8.67 -14.69
CA GLY A 272 -13.83 9.76 -14.21
C GLY A 272 -14.21 9.60 -12.74
N ALA A 273 -14.60 8.39 -12.31
CA ALA A 273 -14.91 8.10 -10.91
C ALA A 273 -13.69 8.34 -9.99
N ILE A 274 -12.50 7.90 -10.41
CA ILE A 274 -11.24 8.18 -9.70
C ILE A 274 -11.01 9.69 -9.61
N GLY A 275 -11.17 10.42 -10.71
CA GLY A 275 -11.00 11.88 -10.75
C GLY A 275 -11.93 12.63 -9.79
N VAL A 276 -13.22 12.29 -9.79
CA VAL A 276 -14.20 12.90 -8.85
C VAL A 276 -13.85 12.57 -7.39
N SER A 277 -13.46 11.33 -7.11
CA SER A 277 -13.06 10.90 -5.76
C SER A 277 -11.79 11.62 -5.26
N ALA A 278 -10.83 11.87 -6.16
CA ALA A 278 -9.60 12.59 -5.86
C ALA A 278 -9.88 14.06 -5.53
N ILE A 279 -10.72 14.73 -6.32
CA ILE A 279 -11.14 16.12 -6.08
C ILE A 279 -11.88 16.21 -4.74
N TRP A 280 -12.82 15.30 -4.49
CA TRP A 280 -13.58 15.27 -3.24
C TRP A 280 -12.68 15.06 -2.01
N THR A 281 -11.72 14.14 -2.12
CA THR A 281 -10.72 13.89 -1.07
C THR A 281 -9.86 15.13 -0.82
N LEU A 282 -9.39 15.79 -1.89
CA LEU A 282 -8.62 17.03 -1.78
C LEU A 282 -9.41 18.12 -1.05
N LEU A 283 -10.68 18.33 -1.43
CA LEU A 283 -11.57 19.30 -0.79
C LEU A 283 -11.75 19.05 0.71
N LYS A 284 -11.91 17.79 1.12
CA LYS A 284 -11.99 17.42 2.54
C LYS A 284 -10.68 17.67 3.30
N LEU A 285 -9.54 17.51 2.63
CA LEU A 285 -8.22 17.72 3.22
C LEU A 285 -7.80 19.19 3.31
N VAL A 286 -8.42 20.10 2.56
CA VAL A 286 -8.08 21.54 2.61
C VAL A 286 -8.16 22.09 4.04
N LYS A 287 -9.26 21.82 4.76
CA LYS A 287 -9.47 22.38 6.11
C LYS A 287 -8.44 21.86 7.14
N PRO A 288 -8.21 20.54 7.29
CA PRO A 288 -7.16 20.02 8.17
C PRO A 288 -5.74 20.47 7.81
N VAL A 289 -5.41 20.56 6.52
CA VAL A 289 -4.09 21.00 6.07
C VAL A 289 -3.89 22.49 6.37
N ALA A 290 -4.87 23.33 6.08
CA ALA A 290 -4.81 24.76 6.37
C ALA A 290 -4.71 25.04 7.87
N SER A 291 -5.48 24.33 8.71
CA SER A 291 -5.37 24.47 10.17
C SER A 291 -4.02 24.00 10.70
N GLY A 292 -3.48 22.91 10.14
CA GLY A 292 -2.15 22.41 10.47
C GLY A 292 -1.03 23.39 10.15
N LEU A 293 -1.05 23.97 8.94
CA LEU A 293 -0.08 24.98 8.51
C LEU A 293 -0.21 26.27 9.33
N ALA A 294 -1.43 26.72 9.61
CA ALA A 294 -1.67 27.88 10.47
C ALA A 294 -1.12 27.66 11.89
N GLY A 295 -1.34 26.47 12.48
CA GLY A 295 -0.79 26.10 13.78
C GLY A 295 0.75 26.05 13.80
N ALA A 296 1.37 25.52 12.74
CA ALA A 296 2.82 25.49 12.60
C ALA A 296 3.42 26.92 12.49
N MET A 297 2.80 27.80 11.69
CA MET A 297 3.23 29.19 11.56
C MET A 297 3.04 29.98 12.86
N ALA A 298 1.92 29.79 13.57
CA ALA A 298 1.67 30.43 14.86
C ALA A 298 2.72 30.03 15.91
N ALA A 299 3.09 28.75 15.94
CA ALA A 299 4.12 28.26 16.84
C ALA A 299 5.52 28.77 16.48
N SER A 300 5.86 28.82 15.18
CA SER A 300 7.11 29.43 14.72
C SER A 300 7.20 30.91 15.10
N ARG A 301 6.09 31.65 15.02
CA ARG A 301 6.01 33.04 15.47
C ARG A 301 6.16 33.18 16.99
N ALA A 302 5.52 32.31 17.78
CA ALA A 302 5.65 32.30 19.23
C ALA A 302 7.09 32.00 19.70
N ARG A 303 7.78 31.08 19.00
CA ARG A 303 9.20 30.76 19.25
C ARG A 303 10.11 31.93 18.90
N LYS A 304 9.85 32.61 17.78
CA LYS A 304 10.59 33.82 17.36
C LYS A 304 10.34 35.03 18.29
N ALA A 305 9.20 35.05 18.97
CA ALA A 305 8.83 36.07 19.96
C ALA A 305 9.33 35.77 21.38
N GLY A 306 10.12 34.71 21.60
CA GLY A 306 10.72 34.39 22.89
C GLY A 306 9.75 33.93 23.98
N LYS A 307 8.55 33.45 23.60
CA LYS A 307 7.49 33.00 24.53
C LYS A 307 7.45 31.48 24.72
N ALA A 308 8.53 30.77 24.42
CA ALA A 308 8.61 29.31 24.52
C ALA A 308 10.01 28.85 24.95
#